data_AF-A0A916QXG8-F1
#
_entry.id   AF-A0A916QXG8-F1
#
_cell.length_a   1.000
_cell.length_b   1.000
_cell.length_c   1.000
_cell.angle_alpha   90.00
_cell.angle_beta   90.00
_cell.angle_gamma   90.00
#
_symmetry.space_group_name_H-M   'P 1'
#
loop_
_entity.id
_entity.type
_entity.pdbx_description
1 polymer ?
#
loop_
_entity_poly.entity_id
_entity_poly.type
_entity_poly.pdbx_seq_one_letter_code
_entity_poly.pdbx_strand_id
1 'polypeptide(L)'
;MPLGRGGCQIVTVTEDDMNDLFNVELTVNPWNAEALGIFIDLGDNYISDNTLLGSNVSLVGTDTSSLGCGPGCNLNGLNPPIASPDGEWEWVIRLGNQGFDSIQTFNFDIARNGLTEADWGLVGIRAQQLCPAGETLSDGDDSGCGDSDKSYGLPSTDDDRERVPEPSSILALGLIGSGMFLSRRR
;
A
#
# COMPACT_ATOMS: atom_id res chain seq x y z
N MET A 1 -11.58 -1.22 2.38
CA MET A 1 -10.99 -1.63 1.07
C MET A 1 -9.46 -1.71 1.15
N PRO A 2 -8.76 -2.74 0.65
CA PRO A 2 -7.30 -2.72 0.55
C PRO A 2 -6.83 -1.82 -0.61
N LEU A 3 -5.76 -1.04 -0.41
CA LEU A 3 -5.16 -0.17 -1.44
C LEU A 3 -3.73 -0.63 -1.74
N GLY A 4 -3.35 -0.80 -3.03
CA GLY A 4 -1.94 -0.89 -3.43
C GLY A 4 -1.57 -1.92 -4.51
N ARG A 5 -0.93 -1.45 -5.59
CA ARG A 5 -0.20 -2.28 -6.58
C ARG A 5 1.22 -1.72 -6.73
N GLY A 6 2.19 -2.36 -6.07
CA GLY A 6 3.61 -2.10 -6.30
C GLY A 6 4.53 -2.00 -5.09
N GLY A 7 4.00 -2.01 -3.87
CA GLY A 7 4.82 -1.98 -2.65
C GLY A 7 4.28 -2.94 -1.62
N CYS A 8 5.12 -3.37 -0.69
CA CYS A 8 4.76 -4.30 0.37
C CYS A 8 3.93 -3.62 1.48
N GLN A 9 3.12 -2.62 1.13
CA GLN A 9 2.27 -1.85 2.03
C GLN A 9 0.80 -2.13 1.74
N ILE A 10 0.01 -2.27 2.79
CA ILE A 10 -1.43 -2.47 2.73
C ILE A 10 -2.08 -1.38 3.57
N VAL A 11 -2.93 -0.56 2.94
CA VAL A 11 -3.81 0.37 3.63
C VAL A 11 -5.22 -0.20 3.59
N THR A 12 -5.83 -0.31 4.77
CA THR A 12 -7.22 -0.68 4.94
C THR A 12 -7.97 0.49 5.56
N VAL A 13 -9.05 0.89 4.91
CA VAL A 13 -10.02 1.86 5.44
C VAL A 13 -11.32 1.13 5.70
N THR A 14 -11.93 1.40 6.86
CA THR A 14 -13.27 0.94 7.23
C THR A 14 -14.09 2.10 7.79
N GLU A 15 -15.31 2.27 7.29
CA GLU A 15 -16.30 3.17 7.87
C GLU A 15 -16.80 2.72 9.25
N ASP A 16 -16.84 3.66 10.20
CA ASP A 16 -17.61 3.55 11.44
C ASP A 16 -18.74 4.58 11.43
N ASP A 17 -19.90 4.12 10.95
CA ASP A 17 -21.12 4.92 10.87
C ASP A 17 -21.61 5.43 12.22
N MET A 18 -21.32 4.72 13.31
CA MET A 18 -21.83 5.08 14.63
C MET A 18 -21.07 6.27 15.21
N ASN A 19 -19.78 6.35 14.92
CA ASN A 19 -18.89 7.39 15.44
C ASN A 19 -18.53 8.47 14.40
N ASP A 20 -18.99 8.31 13.16
CA ASP A 20 -18.68 9.18 12.02
C ASP A 20 -17.18 9.26 11.71
N LEU A 21 -16.52 8.09 11.73
CA LEU A 21 -15.06 7.96 11.54
C LEU A 21 -14.71 7.03 10.37
N PHE A 22 -13.56 7.27 9.78
CA PHE A 22 -12.78 6.26 9.07
C PHE A 22 -11.77 5.67 10.04
N ASN A 23 -11.78 4.36 10.21
CA ASN A 23 -10.69 3.64 10.87
C ASN A 23 -9.66 3.27 9.80
N VAL A 24 -8.42 3.74 9.97
CA VAL A 24 -7.34 3.52 9.01
C VAL A 24 -6.28 2.63 9.63
N GLU A 25 -6.02 1.50 8.98
CA GLU A 25 -4.91 0.60 9.28
C GLU A 25 -3.91 0.63 8.11
N LEU A 26 -2.67 1.02 8.39
CA LEU A 26 -1.56 0.89 7.46
C LEU A 26 -0.57 -0.15 7.98
N THR A 27 -0.34 -1.19 7.20
CA THR A 27 0.68 -2.20 7.48
C THR A 27 1.78 -2.18 6.43
N VAL A 28 3.04 -2.26 6.87
CA VAL A 28 4.22 -2.41 6.02
C VAL A 28 4.79 -3.83 6.19
N ASN A 29 5.27 -4.41 5.10
CA ASN A 29 5.93 -5.71 5.00
C ASN A 29 7.17 -5.49 4.11
N PRO A 30 8.29 -6.22 4.22
CA PRO A 30 8.71 -7.07 5.33
C PRO A 30 8.96 -6.28 6.61
N TRP A 31 9.09 -7.04 7.71
CA TRP A 31 9.33 -6.61 9.10
C TRP A 31 10.50 -5.63 9.32
N ASN A 32 11.28 -5.34 8.28
CA ASN A 32 12.41 -4.42 8.28
C ASN A 32 12.08 -3.06 7.65
N ALA A 33 10.81 -2.73 7.44
CA ALA A 33 10.37 -1.48 6.83
C ALA A 33 9.47 -0.67 7.78
N GLU A 34 9.54 0.66 7.75
CA GLU A 34 8.70 1.54 8.58
C GLU A 34 8.08 2.67 7.77
N ALA A 35 6.77 2.89 7.91
CA ALA A 35 6.10 4.00 7.25
C ALA A 35 6.38 5.33 7.97
N LEU A 36 6.80 6.34 7.20
CA LEU A 36 7.06 7.70 7.69
C LEU A 36 5.93 8.67 7.37
N GLY A 37 5.15 8.39 6.31
CA GLY A 37 4.03 9.24 5.93
C GLY A 37 3.07 8.58 4.96
N ILE A 38 1.83 9.03 5.04
CA ILE A 38 0.74 8.68 4.15
C ILE A 38 0.11 9.96 3.61
N PHE A 39 -0.18 9.96 2.31
CA PHE A 39 -0.75 11.06 1.54
C PHE A 39 -2.02 10.51 0.91
N ILE A 40 -3.15 11.16 1.14
CA ILE A 40 -4.47 10.68 0.74
C ILE A 40 -5.10 11.75 -0.12
N ASP A 41 -5.50 11.35 -1.31
CA ASP A 41 -6.27 12.11 -2.29
C ASP A 41 -7.68 11.51 -2.32
N LEU A 42 -8.67 12.38 -2.21
CA LEU A 42 -10.10 12.12 -2.16
C LEU A 42 -10.82 12.75 -3.36
N GLY A 43 -10.08 13.10 -4.43
CA GLY A 43 -10.60 13.88 -5.54
C GLY A 43 -10.95 15.30 -5.13
N ASP A 44 -12.00 15.87 -5.73
CA ASP A 44 -12.43 17.27 -5.58
C ASP A 44 -12.98 17.65 -4.18
N ASN A 45 -12.69 16.85 -3.15
CA ASN A 45 -13.20 17.05 -1.80
C ASN A 45 -12.31 18.02 -1.03
N TYR A 46 -12.90 19.04 -0.40
CA TYR A 46 -12.16 20.03 0.36
C TYR A 46 -12.14 19.73 1.88
N ILE A 47 -10.96 19.73 2.50
CA ILE A 47 -10.77 19.52 3.94
C ILE A 47 -10.13 20.76 4.59
N SER A 48 -10.88 21.46 5.46
CA SER A 48 -10.37 22.65 6.18
C SER A 48 -9.91 22.44 7.61
N ASP A 49 -10.30 21.33 8.24
CA ASP A 49 -10.20 21.15 9.69
C ASP A 49 -9.28 19.98 10.06
N ASN A 50 -8.75 19.97 11.28
CA ASN A 50 -8.04 18.80 11.79
C ASN A 50 -9.02 17.65 12.02
N THR A 51 -9.01 16.69 11.11
CA THR A 51 -9.86 15.50 11.15
C THR A 51 -9.20 14.31 11.86
N LEU A 52 -7.91 14.41 12.18
CA LEU A 52 -7.14 13.28 12.69
C LEU A 52 -7.36 13.07 14.19
N LEU A 53 -7.73 11.85 14.55
CA LEU A 53 -7.89 11.39 15.92
C LEU A 53 -6.84 10.31 16.22
N GLY A 54 -6.05 10.52 17.27
CA GLY A 54 -4.99 9.61 17.68
C GLY A 54 -3.71 10.35 18.08
N SER A 55 -2.93 9.77 18.99
CA SER A 55 -1.73 10.43 19.57
C SER A 55 -0.42 10.09 18.85
N ASN A 56 -0.42 9.08 17.98
CA ASN A 56 0.82 8.48 17.45
C ASN A 56 1.07 8.81 15.98
N VAL A 57 0.26 9.71 15.43
CA VAL A 57 0.34 10.22 14.07
C VAL A 57 0.12 11.73 14.12
N SER A 58 0.52 12.45 13.08
CA SER A 58 0.39 13.91 13.06
C SER A 58 -0.10 14.38 11.70
N LEU A 59 -1.20 15.11 11.68
CA LEU A 59 -1.68 15.78 10.48
C LEU A 59 -0.74 16.95 10.16
N VAL A 60 -0.12 16.90 8.98
CA VAL A 60 0.85 17.89 8.52
C VAL A 60 0.22 18.90 7.57
N GLY A 61 -0.74 18.46 6.77
CA GLY A 61 -1.45 19.31 5.83
C GLY A 61 -2.79 18.71 5.44
N THR A 62 -3.69 19.60 5.07
CA THR A 62 -4.93 19.28 4.37
C THR A 62 -5.01 20.15 3.13
N ASP A 63 -5.66 19.64 2.10
CA ASP A 63 -5.91 20.35 0.84
C ASP A 63 -4.64 21.05 0.32
N THR A 64 -3.60 20.24 0.07
CA THR A 64 -2.26 20.76 -0.21
C THR A 64 -1.54 20.05 -1.35
N SER A 65 -0.91 20.82 -2.21
CA SER A 65 0.00 20.30 -3.25
C SER A 65 1.38 19.88 -2.71
N SER A 66 1.59 19.90 -1.38
CA SER A 66 2.87 19.56 -0.77
C SER A 66 3.18 18.07 -0.90
N LEU A 67 4.39 17.74 -1.34
CA LEU A 67 4.90 16.36 -1.33
C LEU A 67 5.64 16.02 -0.03
N GLY A 68 5.70 16.91 0.95
CA GLY A 68 6.47 16.75 2.19
C GLY A 68 5.60 16.54 3.42
N CYS A 69 5.99 15.62 4.31
CA CYS A 69 5.37 15.40 5.62
C CYS A 69 6.35 15.63 6.80
N GLY A 70 7.29 16.56 6.61
CA GLY A 70 8.33 16.90 7.59
C GLY A 70 9.69 16.22 7.31
N PRO A 71 10.66 16.34 8.24
CA PRO A 71 12.02 15.85 8.04
C PRO A 71 12.06 14.37 7.64
N GLY A 72 12.81 14.05 6.58
CA GLY A 72 12.96 12.69 6.05
C GLY A 72 11.74 12.11 5.32
N CYS A 73 10.59 12.79 5.34
CA CYS A 73 9.35 12.32 4.74
C CYS A 73 8.94 13.15 3.52
N ASN A 74 8.97 12.55 2.33
CA ASN A 74 8.41 13.15 1.12
C ASN A 74 8.17 12.14 -0.02
N LEU A 75 7.27 12.49 -0.94
CA LEU A 75 7.04 11.76 -2.19
C LEU A 75 7.86 12.27 -3.38
N ASN A 76 8.87 13.13 -3.19
CA ASN A 76 9.66 13.68 -4.30
C ASN A 76 10.26 12.58 -5.19
N GLY A 77 10.18 12.76 -6.50
CA GLY A 77 10.65 11.77 -7.48
C GLY A 77 9.61 10.70 -7.83
N LEU A 78 8.49 10.63 -7.11
CA LEU A 78 7.27 10.02 -7.63
C LEU A 78 6.49 11.04 -8.48
N ASN A 79 5.73 10.52 -9.43
CA ASN A 79 4.75 11.29 -10.21
C ASN A 79 3.35 10.66 -10.04
N PRO A 80 2.76 10.76 -8.84
CA PRO A 80 1.43 10.21 -8.56
C PRO A 80 0.38 10.89 -9.46
N PRO A 81 -0.58 10.13 -10.02
CA PRO A 81 -1.66 10.69 -10.82
C PRO A 81 -2.77 11.24 -9.91
N ILE A 82 -2.44 12.30 -9.16
CA ILE A 82 -3.40 13.00 -8.29
C ILE A 82 -4.57 13.48 -9.16
N ALA A 83 -5.79 13.36 -8.63
CA ALA A 83 -7.00 13.77 -9.32
C ALA A 83 -6.93 15.23 -9.81
N SER A 84 -7.66 15.53 -10.88
CA SER A 84 -7.86 16.89 -11.39
C SER A 84 -9.31 17.29 -11.12
N PRO A 85 -9.58 18.57 -10.78
CA PRO A 85 -8.79 19.74 -11.15
C PRO A 85 -7.91 20.37 -10.06
N ASP A 86 -8.04 19.99 -8.80
CA ASP A 86 -7.29 20.59 -7.68
C ASP A 86 -5.84 20.14 -7.64
N GLY A 87 -5.55 18.85 -7.88
CA GLY A 87 -4.18 18.33 -7.85
C GLY A 87 -3.56 18.42 -6.46
N GLU A 88 -4.38 18.30 -5.43
CA GLU A 88 -4.05 18.47 -4.03
C GLU A 88 -4.15 17.13 -3.28
N TRP A 89 -3.53 17.06 -2.11
CA TRP A 89 -3.73 15.97 -1.16
C TRP A 89 -4.64 16.47 -0.03
N GLU A 90 -5.76 15.79 0.20
CA GLU A 90 -6.71 16.16 1.24
C GLU A 90 -6.17 15.87 2.63
N TRP A 91 -5.34 14.83 2.77
CA TRP A 91 -4.62 14.55 3.99
C TRP A 91 -3.15 14.21 3.73
N VAL A 92 -2.26 14.93 4.40
CA VAL A 92 -0.84 14.58 4.54
C VAL A 92 -0.57 14.28 6.00
N ILE A 93 -0.36 13.01 6.33
CA ILE A 93 -0.18 12.54 7.70
C ILE A 93 1.24 12.01 7.88
N ARG A 94 1.94 12.55 8.87
CA ARG A 94 3.21 12.03 9.35
C ARG A 94 2.95 10.90 10.33
N LEU A 95 3.71 9.83 10.17
CA LEU A 95 3.67 8.63 10.99
C LEU A 95 4.90 8.62 11.91
N GLY A 96 5.73 7.57 11.82
CA GLY A 96 6.98 7.44 12.58
C GLY A 96 8.04 8.49 12.25
N ASN A 97 9.18 8.37 12.91
CA ASN A 97 10.35 9.20 12.65
C ASN A 97 11.36 8.51 11.74
N GLN A 98 12.24 9.30 11.14
CA GLN A 98 13.33 8.74 10.35
C GLN A 98 14.24 7.90 11.26
N GLY A 99 14.41 6.63 10.93
CA GLY A 99 14.97 5.62 11.84
C GLY A 99 14.27 4.28 11.64
N PHE A 100 14.56 3.30 12.48
CA PHE A 100 13.78 2.07 12.60
C PHE A 100 13.30 1.95 14.04
N ASP A 101 12.04 2.30 14.29
CA ASP A 101 11.39 2.23 15.61
C ASP A 101 10.65 0.89 15.81
N SER A 102 10.83 -0.07 14.91
CA SER A 102 10.17 -1.40 14.92
C SER A 102 8.65 -1.34 14.82
N ILE A 103 8.08 -0.29 14.20
CA ILE A 103 6.64 -0.14 14.00
C ILE A 103 6.27 -0.62 12.59
N GLN A 104 5.44 -1.66 12.53
CA GLN A 104 4.97 -2.26 11.27
C GLN A 104 3.54 -1.88 10.91
N THR A 105 2.74 -1.52 11.91
CA THR A 105 1.32 -1.22 11.73
C THR A 105 0.96 0.08 12.45
N PHE A 106 0.31 0.98 11.73
CA PHE A 106 -0.26 2.21 12.26
C PHE A 106 -1.78 2.11 12.23
N ASN A 107 -2.42 2.48 13.34
CA ASN A 107 -3.86 2.57 13.47
C ASN A 107 -4.22 3.97 13.94
N PHE A 108 -5.11 4.63 13.22
CA PHE A 108 -5.59 5.97 13.55
C PHE A 108 -6.96 6.19 12.93
N ASP A 109 -7.70 7.15 13.50
CA ASP A 109 -9.04 7.45 13.04
C ASP A 109 -9.08 8.83 12.40
N ILE A 110 -9.92 8.99 11.39
CA ILE A 110 -10.15 10.26 10.71
C ILE A 110 -11.66 10.57 10.76
N ALA A 111 -12.04 11.76 11.21
CA ALA A 111 -13.42 12.23 11.11
C ALA A 111 -13.88 12.26 9.64
N ARG A 112 -15.02 11.63 9.34
CA ARG A 112 -15.50 11.53 7.95
C ARG A 112 -15.97 12.85 7.39
N ASN A 113 -16.53 13.74 8.21
CA ASN A 113 -17.07 15.03 7.77
C ASN A 113 -18.03 14.93 6.57
N GLY A 114 -18.83 13.86 6.53
CA GLY A 114 -19.78 13.59 5.44
C GLY A 114 -19.22 12.83 4.23
N LEU A 115 -17.95 12.43 4.27
CA LEU A 115 -17.33 11.55 3.28
C LEU A 115 -17.66 10.07 3.53
N THR A 116 -17.45 9.26 2.49
CA THR A 116 -17.61 7.80 2.47
C THR A 116 -16.38 7.10 1.88
N GLU A 117 -16.30 5.77 1.96
CA GLU A 117 -15.24 4.96 1.34
C GLU A 117 -15.17 5.17 -0.17
N ALA A 118 -16.28 5.54 -0.82
CA ALA A 118 -16.33 5.81 -2.25
C ALA A 118 -15.58 7.10 -2.66
N ASP A 119 -15.36 8.01 -1.70
CA ASP A 119 -14.60 9.23 -1.91
C ASP A 119 -13.09 9.01 -1.85
N TRP A 120 -12.63 7.83 -1.39
CA TRP A 120 -11.21 7.52 -1.35
C TRP A 120 -10.66 7.32 -2.75
N GLY A 121 -9.63 8.09 -3.09
CA GLY A 121 -8.90 8.01 -4.34
C GLY A 121 -7.48 7.49 -4.13
N LEU A 122 -6.51 8.28 -4.57
CA LEU A 122 -5.11 7.89 -4.57
C LEU A 122 -4.51 7.94 -3.16
N VAL A 123 -3.71 6.93 -2.82
CA VAL A 123 -2.90 6.95 -1.60
C VAL A 123 -1.43 6.82 -1.94
N GLY A 124 -0.64 7.80 -1.52
CA GLY A 124 0.81 7.81 -1.57
C GLY A 124 1.42 7.44 -0.22
N ILE A 125 2.48 6.63 -0.22
CA ILE A 125 3.17 6.18 0.99
C ILE A 125 4.66 6.47 0.87
N ARG A 126 5.23 6.95 1.96
CA ARG A 126 6.67 7.06 2.18
C ARG A 126 7.05 6.07 3.29
N ALA A 127 7.93 5.11 2.99
CA ALA A 127 8.40 4.12 3.96
C ALA A 127 9.92 3.91 3.90
N GLN A 128 10.59 3.79 5.03
CA GLN A 128 12.04 3.59 5.12
C GLN A 128 12.38 2.12 5.33
N GLN A 129 13.43 1.67 4.61
CA GLN A 129 14.05 0.34 4.58
C GLN A 129 13.33 -0.79 3.83
N LEU A 130 13.94 -1.24 2.74
CA LEU A 130 13.81 -2.58 2.18
C LEU A 130 15.25 -3.08 1.95
N CYS A 131 15.70 -4.11 2.65
CA CYS A 131 16.94 -4.80 2.29
C CYS A 131 16.73 -5.54 0.95
N PRO A 132 17.78 -5.80 0.14
CA PRO A 132 17.67 -6.69 -1.02
C PRO A 132 16.99 -8.02 -0.66
N ALA A 133 16.24 -8.61 -1.60
CA ALA A 133 15.52 -9.86 -1.36
C ALA A 133 16.45 -10.96 -0.82
N GLY A 134 16.17 -11.46 0.39
CA GLY A 134 16.99 -12.48 1.07
C GLY A 134 17.95 -11.92 2.13
N GLU A 135 18.05 -10.61 2.28
CA GLU A 135 18.79 -9.97 3.37
C GLU A 135 17.84 -9.54 4.48
N THR A 136 18.14 -9.96 5.70
CA THR A 136 17.56 -9.42 6.93
C THR A 136 18.44 -8.27 7.40
N LEU A 137 17.85 -7.28 8.10
CA LEU A 137 18.64 -6.41 8.98
C LEU A 137 19.55 -7.32 9.81
N SER A 138 20.87 -7.15 9.71
CA SER A 138 21.78 -7.78 10.67
C SER A 138 21.39 -7.24 12.03
N ASP A 139 21.08 -8.11 13.01
CA ASP A 139 20.74 -7.70 14.37
C ASP A 139 21.80 -6.73 14.91
N GLY A 140 21.52 -5.41 14.86
CA GLY A 140 22.38 -4.35 15.37
C GLY A 140 23.22 -3.54 14.36
N ASP A 141 23.09 -3.74 13.04
CA ASP A 141 23.75 -2.87 12.04
C ASP A 141 22.74 -2.10 11.17
N ASP A 142 22.43 -0.87 11.59
CA ASP A 142 21.60 0.12 10.88
C ASP A 142 22.23 0.65 9.56
N SER A 143 23.34 0.05 9.11
CA SER A 143 24.17 0.58 8.02
C SER A 143 23.96 -0.09 6.65
N GLY A 144 23.23 -1.21 6.59
CA GLY A 144 23.04 -1.97 5.35
C GLY A 144 21.74 -1.65 4.60
N CYS A 145 20.69 -1.26 5.31
CA CYS A 145 19.38 -1.00 4.74
C CYS A 145 18.98 0.43 5.13
N GLY A 146 18.83 1.32 4.16
CA GLY A 146 18.53 2.74 4.41
C GLY A 146 17.76 3.38 3.27
N ASP A 147 17.29 2.56 2.34
CA ASP A 147 16.70 3.03 1.10
C ASP A 147 15.32 3.65 1.36
N SER A 148 15.05 4.68 0.57
CA SER A 148 13.77 5.36 0.57
C SER A 148 12.79 4.60 -0.31
N ASP A 149 11.87 3.86 0.28
CA ASP A 149 10.70 3.34 -0.44
C ASP A 149 9.61 4.42 -0.53
N LYS A 150 9.05 4.55 -1.72
CA LYS A 150 7.95 5.46 -2.03
C LYS A 150 7.05 4.74 -3.03
N SER A 151 5.77 4.66 -2.70
CA SER A 151 4.78 4.00 -3.54
C SER A 151 3.51 4.83 -3.58
N TYR A 152 2.66 4.55 -4.56
CA TYR A 152 1.28 5.02 -4.54
C TYR A 152 0.36 3.93 -5.09
N GLY A 153 -0.90 3.96 -4.69
CA GLY A 153 -1.90 3.00 -5.10
C GLY A 153 -3.27 3.63 -5.16
N LEU A 154 -4.10 3.10 -6.05
CA LEU A 154 -5.53 3.37 -6.08
C LEU A 154 -6.27 2.31 -5.25
N PRO A 155 -7.53 2.55 -4.89
CA PRO A 155 -8.32 1.56 -4.19
C PRO A 155 -8.52 0.32 -5.03
N SER A 156 -8.22 -0.86 -4.46
CA SER A 156 -8.43 -2.10 -5.19
C SER A 156 -9.92 -2.42 -5.15
N THR A 157 -10.59 -2.33 -6.30
CA THR A 157 -11.89 -2.97 -6.47
C THR A 157 -11.66 -4.47 -6.33
N ASP A 158 -12.47 -5.18 -5.54
CA ASP A 158 -12.31 -6.61 -5.21
C ASP A 158 -12.14 -7.56 -6.42
N ASP A 159 -12.32 -7.09 -7.65
CA ASP A 159 -12.12 -7.82 -8.91
C ASP A 159 -10.64 -7.99 -9.33
N ASP A 160 -9.71 -7.26 -8.69
CA ASP A 160 -8.26 -7.33 -8.99
C ASP A 160 -7.49 -8.30 -8.09
N ARG A 161 -8.16 -9.05 -7.21
CA ARG A 161 -7.56 -10.22 -6.57
C ARG A 161 -7.33 -11.28 -7.63
N GLU A 162 -6.18 -11.18 -8.29
CA GLU A 162 -5.42 -12.25 -8.92
C GLU A 162 -6.29 -13.48 -9.22
N ARG A 163 -6.86 -13.55 -10.43
CA ARG A 163 -7.09 -14.85 -11.04
C ARG A 163 -5.73 -15.54 -11.08
N VAL A 164 -5.40 -16.25 -10.01
CA VAL A 164 -4.47 -17.35 -10.07
C VAL A 164 -4.99 -18.20 -11.23
N PRO A 165 -4.24 -18.35 -12.33
CA PRO A 165 -4.63 -19.33 -13.33
C PRO A 165 -4.62 -20.65 -12.59
N GLU A 166 -5.80 -21.17 -12.27
CA GLU A 166 -5.95 -22.56 -11.83
C GLU A 166 -5.08 -23.38 -12.77
N PRO A 167 -4.09 -24.15 -12.26
CA PRO A 167 -3.23 -24.91 -13.13
C PRO A 167 -4.16 -25.76 -13.99
N SER A 168 -4.15 -25.45 -15.29
CA SER A 168 -4.99 -26.17 -16.24
C SER A 168 -4.63 -27.62 -16.05
N SER A 169 -5.56 -28.42 -15.55
CA SER A 169 -5.38 -29.86 -15.40
C SER A 169 -4.94 -30.38 -16.76
N ILE A 170 -3.63 -30.57 -16.93
CA ILE A 170 -3.05 -31.21 -18.09
C ILE A 170 -3.58 -32.63 -18.02
N LEU A 171 -4.67 -32.86 -18.75
CA LEU A 171 -5.18 -34.18 -19.05
C LEU A 171 -4.04 -34.84 -19.85
N ALA A 172 -3.20 -35.59 -19.14
CA ALA A 172 -2.13 -36.40 -19.70
C ALA A 172 -2.74 -37.53 -20.53
N LEU A 173 -3.24 -37.20 -21.71
CA LEU A 173 -3.47 -38.15 -22.79
C LEU A 173 -2.10 -38.49 -23.39
N GLY A 174 -1.40 -39.40 -22.72
CA GLY A 174 -0.20 -40.03 -23.22
C GLY A 174 -0.50 -40.80 -24.50
N LEU A 175 -0.13 -40.21 -25.63
CA LEU A 175 0.12 -40.89 -26.89
C LEU A 175 1.23 -41.93 -26.68
N ILE A 176 0.90 -43.22 -26.72
CA ILE A 176 1.87 -44.26 -27.07
C ILE A 176 1.60 -44.64 -28.52
N GLY A 177 2.42 -44.08 -29.41
CA GLY A 177 2.47 -44.44 -30.81
C GLY A 177 3.37 -45.64 -31.06
N SER A 178 2.86 -46.53 -31.92
CA SER A 178 3.58 -47.18 -33.04
C SER A 178 4.53 -48.36 -32.76
N GLY A 179 4.30 -49.48 -33.49
CA GLY A 179 5.42 -50.29 -33.99
C GLY A 179 5.25 -51.81 -34.14
N MET A 180 4.52 -52.23 -35.16
CA MET A 180 4.80 -53.35 -36.10
C MET A 180 5.24 -54.77 -35.63
N PHE A 181 4.42 -55.74 -36.09
CA PHE A 181 4.73 -57.05 -36.70
C PHE A 181 5.70 -58.05 -36.03
N LEU A 182 5.19 -59.25 -35.72
CA LEU A 182 5.73 -60.49 -36.29
C LEU A 182 4.78 -61.69 -36.19
N SER A 183 4.84 -62.48 -37.27
CA SER A 183 4.08 -63.68 -37.65
C SER A 183 3.90 -64.76 -36.58
N ARG A 184 2.74 -65.45 -36.62
CA ARG A 184 2.63 -66.81 -36.11
C ARG A 184 2.53 -67.80 -37.27
N ARG A 185 3.56 -68.64 -37.38
CA ARG A 185 3.65 -69.82 -38.26
C ARG A 185 2.57 -70.85 -37.94
N ARG A 186 2.11 -71.55 -38.97
CA ARG A 186 1.93 -73.02 -38.94
C ARG A 186 3.27 -73.66 -39.25
#